data_AF-K0J6S2-F1
#
_entry.id   AF-K0J6S2-F1
#
_cell.length_a   1.000
_cell.length_b   1.000
_cell.length_c   1.000
_cell.angle_alpha   90.00
_cell.angle_beta   90.00
_cell.angle_gamma   90.00
#
_symmetry.space_group_name_H-M   'P 1'
#
loop_
_entity.id
_entity.type
_entity.pdbx_description
1 polymer ?
#
loop_
_entity_poly.entity_id
_entity_poly.type
_entity_poly.pdbx_seq_one_letter_code
_entity_poly.pdbx_strand_id
1 'polypeptide(L)'
;MLFFILALVITDMVIKTIIYFNFMDLNVTFFNDYLGFTPYINQDQMSIFNSTFNLGINTTTLTILNSVLLLILVLLYFRIKRVFGVDRHVTFIFILFISGAICSITDKLLLGGSLDYLLISRWICDLKDIYLYTGFVYLVIYLVKNADTSGSIKDDFNKVKQLFKLNSNTDN
;
A
#
# COMPACT_ATOMS: atom_id res chain seq x y z
N MET A 1 15.24 -5.85 -3.25
CA MET A 1 13.87 -5.34 -3.45
C MET A 1 12.91 -6.48 -3.77
N LEU A 2 13.03 -7.15 -4.93
CA LEU A 2 12.11 -8.23 -5.34
C LEU A 2 11.97 -9.33 -4.29
N PHE A 3 13.09 -9.82 -3.74
CA PHE A 3 13.08 -10.82 -2.66
C PHE A 3 12.20 -10.41 -1.46
N PHE A 4 12.33 -9.17 -0.98
CA PHE A 4 11.53 -8.67 0.14
C PHE A 4 10.06 -8.52 -0.23
N ILE A 5 9.75 -8.08 -1.45
CA ILE A 5 8.37 -7.99 -1.94
C ILE A 5 7.72 -9.38 -1.94
N LEU A 6 8.41 -10.38 -2.52
CA LEU A 6 7.92 -11.76 -2.55
C LEU A 6 7.74 -12.32 -1.14
N ALA A 7 8.70 -12.07 -0.24
CA ALA A 7 8.61 -12.52 1.15
C ALA A 7 7.37 -11.96 1.86
N LEU A 8 7.10 -10.65 1.73
CA LEU A 8 5.93 -10.00 2.35
C LEU A 8 4.61 -10.49 1.74
N VAL A 9 4.55 -10.65 0.42
CA VAL A 9 3.36 -11.16 -0.29
C VAL A 9 3.06 -12.60 0.10
N ILE A 10 4.07 -13.48 0.09
CA ILE A 10 3.92 -14.88 0.48
C ILE A 10 3.48 -14.97 1.95
N THR A 11 4.05 -14.14 2.83
CA THR A 11 3.69 -14.13 4.25
C THR A 11 2.21 -13.80 4.45
N ASP A 12 1.71 -12.73 3.82
CA ASP A 12 0.29 -12.35 3.90
C ASP A 12 -0.63 -13.46 3.35
N MET A 13 -0.29 -14.02 2.19
CA MET A 13 -1.07 -15.10 1.57
C MET A 13 -1.11 -16.36 2.42
N VAL A 14 0.02 -16.78 2.98
CA VAL A 14 0.11 -17.98 3.82
C VAL A 14 -0.73 -17.80 5.09
N ILE A 15 -0.63 -16.65 5.75
CA ILE A 15 -1.43 -16.35 6.94
C ILE A 15 -2.92 -16.40 6.61
N LYS A 16 -3.35 -15.73 5.54
CA LYS A 16 -4.75 -15.74 5.09
C LYS A 16 -5.24 -17.14 4.74
N THR A 17 -4.41 -17.93 4.07
CA THR A 17 -4.75 -19.32 3.71
C THR A 17 -4.97 -20.16 4.97
N ILE A 18 -4.08 -20.05 5.95
CA ILE A 18 -4.22 -20.77 7.22
C ILE A 18 -5.51 -20.36 7.94
N ILE A 19 -5.80 -19.06 7.99
CA ILE A 19 -7.01 -18.52 8.63
C ILE A 19 -8.27 -19.00 7.92
N TYR A 20 -8.31 -18.87 6.59
CA TYR A 20 -9.47 -19.24 5.78
C TYR A 20 -9.89 -20.70 5.99
N PHE A 21 -8.93 -21.63 6.06
CA PHE A 21 -9.25 -23.05 6.20
C PHE A 21 -9.46 -23.54 7.63
N ASN A 22 -8.95 -22.83 8.65
CA ASN A 22 -8.90 -23.37 10.02
C ASN A 22 -9.56 -22.49 11.08
N PHE A 23 -9.76 -21.19 10.81
CA PHE A 23 -10.04 -20.21 11.86
C PHE A 23 -11.16 -19.22 11.53
N MET A 24 -11.91 -19.38 10.44
CA MET A 24 -12.99 -18.46 10.06
C MET A 24 -14.08 -18.29 11.11
N ASP A 25 -14.35 -19.32 11.92
CA ASP A 25 -15.39 -19.29 12.96
C ASP A 25 -14.86 -18.82 14.33
N LEU A 26 -13.55 -18.54 14.45
CA LEU A 26 -12.92 -18.17 15.71
C LEU A 26 -12.98 -16.66 15.93
N ASN A 27 -13.72 -16.23 16.96
CA ASN A 27 -13.75 -14.85 17.42
C ASN A 27 -13.20 -14.75 18.84
N VAL A 28 -12.07 -14.07 19.01
CA VAL A 28 -11.42 -13.85 20.30
C VAL A 28 -11.11 -12.37 20.45
N THR A 29 -11.65 -11.75 21.50
CA THR A 29 -11.39 -10.33 21.80
C THR A 29 -10.75 -10.15 23.17
N PHE A 30 -10.01 -9.06 23.30
CA PHE A 30 -9.25 -8.65 24.47
C PHE A 30 -9.51 -7.17 24.76
N PHE A 31 -9.27 -6.76 26.01
CA PHE A 31 -9.34 -5.37 26.46
C PHE A 31 -10.68 -4.68 26.11
N ASN A 32 -11.82 -5.32 26.37
CA ASN A 32 -13.15 -4.81 26.00
C ASN A 32 -13.24 -4.48 24.49
N ASP A 33 -12.91 -5.45 23.66
CA ASP A 33 -12.96 -5.39 22.19
C ASP A 33 -11.99 -4.40 21.53
N TYR A 34 -10.97 -3.93 22.24
CA TYR A 34 -9.92 -3.07 21.65
C TYR A 34 -8.88 -3.84 20.82
N LEU A 35 -8.70 -5.12 21.07
CA LEU A 35 -7.76 -5.94 20.31
C LEU A 35 -8.33 -7.35 20.18
N GLY A 36 -8.19 -7.98 19.02
CA GLY A 36 -8.74 -9.31 18.85
C GLY A 36 -8.39 -9.96 17.53
N PHE A 37 -8.84 -11.20 17.41
CA PHE A 37 -8.82 -11.98 16.20
C PHE A 37 -10.27 -12.26 15.80
N THR A 38 -10.70 -11.63 14.72
CA THR A 38 -12.09 -11.70 14.22
C THR A 38 -12.05 -11.80 12.69
N PRO A 39 -11.79 -13.01 12.14
CA PRO A 39 -11.72 -13.22 10.70
C PRO A 39 -13.03 -12.87 10.02
N TYR A 40 -12.93 -12.07 8.97
CA TYR A 40 -14.06 -11.56 8.23
C TYR A 40 -13.66 -11.34 6.77
N ILE A 41 -14.44 -11.89 5.84
CA ILE A 41 -14.26 -11.59 4.42
C ILE A 41 -15.02 -10.30 4.12
N ASN A 42 -14.25 -9.23 3.98
CA ASN A 42 -14.74 -7.91 3.64
C ASN A 42 -15.09 -7.84 2.15
N GLN A 43 -16.36 -8.05 1.85
CA GLN A 43 -16.93 -7.93 0.51
C GLN A 43 -17.64 -6.60 0.26
N ASP A 44 -18.05 -5.84 1.27
CA ASP A 44 -18.86 -4.62 1.05
C ASP A 44 -18.03 -3.34 1.10
N GLN A 45 -17.04 -3.27 1.99
CA GLN A 45 -16.26 -2.06 2.21
C GLN A 45 -14.96 -2.07 1.39
N MET A 46 -14.37 -3.25 1.15
CA MET A 46 -13.28 -3.62 0.20
C MET A 46 -11.96 -2.81 0.23
N SER A 47 -12.01 -1.59 0.78
CA SER A 47 -10.95 -0.61 1.00
C SER A 47 -11.50 0.38 2.03
N ILE A 48 -10.74 0.63 3.09
CA ILE A 48 -11.05 1.65 4.11
C ILE A 48 -11.40 3.00 3.46
N PHE A 49 -10.77 3.34 2.33
CA PHE A 49 -11.04 4.59 1.62
C PHE A 49 -12.42 4.60 0.94
N ASN A 50 -12.82 3.50 0.30
CA ASN A 50 -14.12 3.40 -0.38
C ASN A 50 -15.28 3.47 0.61
N SER A 51 -15.13 2.82 1.78
CA SER A 51 -16.14 2.85 2.84
C SER A 51 -16.19 4.18 3.59
N THR A 52 -15.04 4.80 3.89
CA THR A 52 -14.99 6.09 4.59
C THR A 52 -15.69 7.20 3.82
N PHE A 53 -15.61 7.19 2.48
CA PHE A 53 -16.22 8.20 1.62
C PHE A 53 -17.52 7.76 0.94
N ASN A 54 -18.00 6.54 1.23
CA ASN A 54 -19.19 5.93 0.62
C ASN A 54 -19.24 6.08 -0.92
N LEU A 55 -18.11 5.80 -1.58
CA LEU A 55 -17.95 6.10 -3.02
C LEU A 55 -18.71 5.12 -3.94
N GLY A 56 -19.21 4.01 -3.39
CA GLY A 56 -19.99 3.01 -4.14
C GLY A 56 -19.21 2.33 -5.28
N ILE A 57 -17.87 2.34 -5.23
CA ILE A 57 -17.05 1.78 -6.30
C ILE A 57 -17.02 0.25 -6.17
N ASN A 58 -17.33 -0.44 -7.26
CA ASN A 58 -17.37 -1.90 -7.29
C ASN A 58 -15.96 -2.55 -7.25
N THR A 59 -15.91 -3.85 -6.92
CA THR A 59 -14.67 -4.63 -6.75
C THR A 59 -13.79 -4.61 -8.00
N THR A 60 -14.39 -4.75 -9.18
CA THR A 60 -13.67 -4.77 -10.45
C THR A 60 -12.96 -3.45 -10.70
N THR A 61 -13.64 -2.33 -10.47
CA THR A 61 -13.07 -0.98 -10.63
C THR A 61 -11.96 -0.74 -9.62
N LEU A 62 -12.15 -1.12 -8.35
CA LEU A 62 -11.09 -1.06 -7.33
C LEU A 62 -9.86 -1.89 -7.74
N THR A 63 -10.08 -3.08 -8.29
CA THR A 63 -8.98 -3.97 -8.72
C THR A 63 -8.20 -3.37 -9.88
N ILE A 64 -8.89 -2.79 -10.87
CA ILE A 64 -8.27 -2.08 -11.99
C ILE A 64 -7.47 -0.88 -11.47
N LEU A 65 -8.06 -0.06 -10.60
CA LEU A 65 -7.38 1.10 -10.02
C LEU A 65 -6.10 0.68 -9.27
N ASN A 66 -6.17 -0.36 -8.45
CA ASN A 66 -5.01 -0.88 -7.73
C ASN A 66 -3.93 -1.42 -8.69
N SER A 67 -4.34 -2.05 -9.79
CA SER A 67 -3.41 -2.57 -10.81
C SER A 67 -2.69 -1.44 -11.55
N VAL A 68 -3.41 -0.37 -11.89
CA VAL A 68 -2.83 0.85 -12.48
C VAL A 68 -1.90 1.53 -11.49
N LEU A 69 -2.30 1.65 -10.22
CA LEU A 69 -1.47 2.24 -9.17
C LEU A 69 -0.18 1.43 -8.94
N LEU A 70 -0.26 0.10 -8.94
CA LEU A 70 0.90 -0.78 -8.85
C LEU A 70 1.86 -0.53 -10.02
N LEU A 71 1.35 -0.45 -11.25
CA LEU A 71 2.17 -0.15 -12.42
C LEU A 71 2.85 1.22 -12.27
N ILE A 72 2.11 2.25 -11.85
CA ILE A 72 2.65 3.59 -11.61
C ILE A 72 3.75 3.55 -10.54
N LEU A 73 3.55 2.86 -9.42
CA LEU A 73 4.54 2.75 -8.34
C LEU A 73 5.84 2.10 -8.82
N VAL A 74 5.74 1.01 -9.59
CA VAL A 74 6.90 0.31 -10.15
C VAL A 74 7.66 1.22 -11.12
N LEU A 75 6.95 1.86 -12.05
CA LEU A 75 7.56 2.79 -13.02
C LEU A 75 8.19 3.99 -12.33
N LEU A 76 7.51 4.56 -11.34
CA LEU A 76 7.98 5.70 -10.56
C LEU A 76 9.26 5.34 -9.79
N TYR A 77 9.31 4.18 -9.13
CA TYR A 77 10.53 3.71 -8.46
C TYR A 77 11.72 3.64 -9.41
N PHE A 78 11.55 2.98 -10.56
CA PHE A 78 12.62 2.88 -11.55
C PHE A 78 13.04 4.24 -12.11
N ARG A 79 12.08 5.15 -12.27
CA ARG A 79 12.35 6.51 -12.75
C ARG A 79 13.15 7.31 -11.73
N ILE A 80 12.71 7.34 -10.46
CA ILE A 80 13.43 8.01 -9.36
C ILE A 80 14.83 7.43 -9.23
N LYS A 81 14.96 6.10 -9.20
CA LYS A 81 16.26 5.42 -9.13
C LYS A 81 17.21 5.82 -10.25
N ARG A 82 16.70 6.02 -11.47
CA ARG A 82 17.51 6.41 -12.62
C ARG A 82 17.92 7.90 -12.60
N VAL A 83 17.04 8.79 -12.14
CA VAL A 83 17.27 10.24 -12.20
C VAL A 83 18.03 10.76 -10.97
N PHE A 84 17.63 10.30 -9.79
CA PHE A 84 18.11 10.84 -8.51
C PHE A 84 18.89 9.81 -7.68
N GLY A 85 18.91 8.55 -8.10
CA GLY A 85 19.25 7.44 -7.22
C GLY A 85 18.13 7.16 -6.22
N VAL A 86 18.30 6.11 -5.42
CA VAL A 86 17.42 5.80 -4.28
C VAL A 86 18.28 5.31 -3.14
N ASP A 87 17.97 5.76 -1.93
CA ASP A 87 18.57 5.21 -0.72
C ASP A 87 17.77 4.01 -0.20
N ARG A 88 18.20 3.48 0.95
CA ARG A 88 17.55 2.33 1.58
C ARG A 88 16.15 2.67 2.11
N HIS A 89 15.91 3.91 2.55
CA HIS A 89 14.62 4.36 3.09
C HIS A 89 13.57 4.41 1.99
N VAL A 90 13.87 5.08 0.88
CA VAL A 90 13.01 5.14 -0.31
C VAL A 90 12.74 3.72 -0.83
N THR A 91 13.78 2.89 -0.93
CA THR A 91 13.62 1.50 -1.37
C THR A 91 12.66 0.71 -0.46
N PHE A 92 12.79 0.87 0.86
CA PHE A 92 11.91 0.20 1.83
C PHE A 92 10.46 0.68 1.75
N ILE A 93 10.23 1.99 1.59
CA ILE A 93 8.90 2.56 1.38
C ILE A 93 8.23 1.95 0.14
N PHE A 94 8.96 1.87 -0.98
CA PHE A 94 8.43 1.24 -2.20
C PHE A 94 8.17 -0.25 -2.03
N ILE A 95 8.99 -0.99 -1.27
CA ILE A 95 8.73 -2.40 -0.96
C ILE A 95 7.38 -2.56 -0.26
N LEU A 96 7.08 -1.73 0.74
CA LEU A 96 5.82 -1.81 1.49
C LEU A 96 4.60 -1.51 0.59
N PHE A 97 4.64 -0.43 -0.17
CA PHE A 97 3.52 -0.06 -1.06
C PHE A 97 3.29 -1.07 -2.18
N ILE A 98 4.37 -1.55 -2.82
CA ILE A 98 4.26 -2.54 -3.90
C ILE A 98 3.73 -3.87 -3.34
N SER A 99 4.23 -4.32 -2.19
CA SER A 99 3.75 -5.57 -1.57
C SER A 99 2.27 -5.46 -1.18
N GLY A 100 1.88 -4.37 -0.52
CA GLY A 100 0.48 -4.13 -0.15
C GLY A 100 -0.45 -4.06 -1.37
N ALA A 101 -0.01 -3.43 -2.46
CA ALA A 101 -0.78 -3.38 -3.70
C ALA A 101 -0.95 -4.77 -4.34
N ILE A 102 0.12 -5.59 -4.39
CA ILE A 102 0.05 -6.96 -4.91
C ILE A 102 -0.90 -7.80 -4.06
N CYS A 103 -0.76 -7.81 -2.73
CA CYS A 103 -1.67 -8.51 -1.82
C CYS A 103 -3.13 -8.09 -2.05
N SER A 104 -3.38 -6.78 -2.13
CA SER A 104 -4.72 -6.22 -2.34
C SER A 104 -5.37 -6.64 -3.66
N ILE A 105 -4.58 -6.80 -4.72
CA ILE A 105 -5.05 -7.32 -6.01
C ILE A 105 -5.33 -8.81 -5.87
N THR A 106 -4.42 -9.58 -5.27
CA THR A 106 -4.60 -11.03 -5.20
C THR A 106 -5.77 -11.45 -4.32
N ASP A 107 -6.02 -10.77 -3.20
CA ASP A 107 -7.20 -11.03 -2.38
C ASP A 107 -8.49 -10.90 -3.19
N LYS A 108 -8.63 -9.82 -3.97
CA LYS A 108 -9.84 -9.56 -4.76
C LYS A 108 -10.02 -10.60 -5.87
N LEU A 109 -8.92 -11.06 -6.47
CA LEU A 109 -8.96 -12.09 -7.51
C LEU A 109 -9.28 -13.48 -6.96
N LEU A 110 -8.85 -13.82 -5.74
CA LEU A 110 -9.04 -15.15 -5.16
C LEU A 110 -10.30 -15.29 -4.30
N LEU A 111 -10.65 -14.24 -3.54
CA LEU A 111 -11.69 -14.27 -2.51
C LEU A 111 -12.92 -13.41 -2.87
N GLY A 112 -12.86 -12.64 -3.96
CA GLY A 112 -13.90 -11.67 -4.31
C GLY A 112 -14.01 -10.49 -3.33
N GLY A 113 -13.04 -10.35 -2.42
CA GLY A 113 -13.01 -9.38 -1.33
C GLY A 113 -11.63 -9.36 -0.65
N SER A 114 -11.58 -9.07 0.63
CA SER A 114 -10.38 -9.12 1.47
C SER A 114 -10.62 -9.93 2.73
N LEU A 115 -9.73 -10.86 3.09
CA LEU A 115 -9.80 -11.52 4.40
C LEU A 115 -9.08 -10.66 5.44
N ASP A 116 -9.87 -9.96 6.24
CA ASP A 116 -9.40 -9.15 7.37
C ASP A 116 -9.53 -9.99 8.65
N TYR A 117 -8.61 -9.88 9.60
CA TYR A 117 -8.60 -10.80 10.75
C TYR A 117 -8.07 -10.22 12.06
N LEU A 118 -7.38 -9.08 12.04
CA LEU A 118 -6.91 -8.40 13.24
C LEU A 118 -7.86 -7.27 13.60
N LEU A 119 -8.58 -7.43 14.72
CA LEU A 119 -9.35 -6.35 15.33
C LEU A 119 -8.40 -5.42 16.10
N ILE A 120 -8.38 -4.15 15.72
CA ILE A 120 -7.67 -3.07 16.39
C ILE A 120 -8.66 -1.92 16.61
N SER A 121 -9.06 -1.75 17.87
CA SER A 121 -10.10 -0.83 18.32
C SER A 121 -11.45 -1.06 17.64
N ARG A 122 -11.73 -0.38 16.52
CA ARG A 122 -12.96 -0.53 15.74
C ARG A 122 -12.72 -0.96 14.30
N TRP A 123 -11.46 -1.23 13.95
CA TRP A 123 -11.05 -1.58 12.61
C TRP A 123 -10.64 -3.04 12.59
N ILE A 124 -11.14 -3.79 11.62
CA ILE A 124 -10.61 -5.11 11.29
C ILE A 124 -9.69 -4.90 10.10
N CYS A 125 -8.45 -5.35 10.23
CA CYS A 125 -7.42 -5.19 9.21
C CYS A 125 -6.68 -6.50 8.99
N ASP A 126 -5.85 -6.53 7.95
CA ASP A 126 -4.91 -7.61 7.70
C ASP A 126 -3.47 -7.10 7.64
N LEU A 127 -2.57 -7.98 7.23
CA LEU A 127 -1.16 -7.65 7.15
C LEU A 127 -0.82 -6.71 5.98
N LYS A 128 -1.58 -6.74 4.87
CA LYS A 128 -1.38 -5.77 3.78
C LYS A 128 -1.73 -4.35 4.23
N ASP A 129 -2.75 -4.17 5.06
CA ASP A 129 -3.12 -2.86 5.58
C ASP A 129 -2.01 -2.32 6.47
N ILE A 130 -1.41 -3.17 7.31
CA ILE A 130 -0.24 -2.82 8.13
C ILE A 130 0.94 -2.41 7.25
N TYR A 131 1.20 -3.10 6.13
CA TYR A 131 2.25 -2.70 5.18
C TYR A 131 2.00 -1.30 4.63
N LEU A 132 0.78 -1.02 4.17
CA LEU A 132 0.42 0.26 3.59
C LEU A 132 0.49 1.40 4.61
N TYR A 133 -0.05 1.20 5.82
CA TYR A 133 0.03 2.19 6.89
C TYR A 133 1.48 2.45 7.33
N THR A 134 2.28 1.40 7.49
CA THR A 134 3.70 1.53 7.84
C THR A 134 4.47 2.29 6.75
N GLY A 135 4.20 1.97 5.48
CA GLY A 135 4.81 2.64 4.32
C GLY A 135 4.44 4.13 4.28
N PHE A 136 3.18 4.45 4.55
CA PHE A 136 2.69 5.82 4.59
C PHE A 136 3.30 6.62 5.76
N VAL A 137 3.23 6.11 6.98
CA VAL A 137 3.82 6.77 8.16
C VAL A 137 5.32 6.99 7.95
N TYR A 138 6.03 5.99 7.43
CA TYR A 138 7.45 6.12 7.20
C TYR A 138 7.79 7.11 6.08
N LEU A 139 6.98 7.16 5.02
CA LEU A 139 7.09 8.17 3.98
C LEU A 139 6.97 9.58 4.57
N VAL A 140 5.94 9.83 5.38
CA VAL A 140 5.73 11.14 6.02
C VAL A 140 6.92 11.53 6.90
N ILE A 141 7.39 10.62 7.76
CA ILE A 141 8.56 10.86 8.62
C ILE A 141 9.81 11.15 7.77
N TYR A 142 10.03 10.38 6.71
CA TYR A 142 11.18 10.57 5.82
C TYR A 142 11.11 11.91 5.10
N LEU A 143 9.92 12.32 4.61
CA LEU A 143 9.73 13.62 3.96
C LEU A 143 9.97 14.77 4.94
N VAL A 144 9.41 14.72 6.16
CA VAL A 144 9.60 15.77 7.17
C VAL A 144 11.06 15.90 7.58
N LYS A 145 11.77 14.77 7.77
CA LYS A 145 13.19 14.78 8.16
C LYS A 145 14.11 15.36 7.07
N ASN A 146 13.76 15.15 5.81
CA ASN A 146 14.56 15.59 4.67
C ASN A 146 13.98 16.84 3.98
N ALA A 147 12.97 17.48 4.58
CA ALA A 147 12.39 18.70 4.05
C ALA A 147 13.41 19.82 4.20
N ASP A 148 13.95 20.29 3.08
CA ASP A 148 14.78 21.48 3.06
C ASP A 148 13.89 22.72 3.16
N THR A 149 13.80 23.29 4.36
CA THR A 149 12.98 24.49 4.62
C THR A 149 13.56 25.76 3.97
N SER A 150 14.78 25.68 3.42
CA SER A 150 15.46 26.79 2.74
C SER A 150 15.40 26.72 1.22
N GLY A 151 14.94 25.58 0.66
CA GLY A 151 14.83 25.37 -0.78
C GLY A 151 13.74 26.22 -1.44
N SER A 152 13.98 26.67 -2.67
CA SER A 152 12.97 27.39 -3.45
C SER A 152 11.96 26.42 -4.05
N ILE A 153 10.66 26.77 -4.05
CA ILE A 153 9.60 26.05 -4.79
C ILE A 153 9.99 25.84 -6.26
N LYS A 154 10.77 26.77 -6.83
CA LYS A 154 11.28 26.68 -8.20
C LYS A 154 12.20 25.48 -8.40
N ASP A 155 13.03 25.16 -7.42
CA ASP A 155 13.96 24.02 -7.48
C ASP A 155 13.21 22.70 -7.40
N ASP A 156 12.19 22.61 -6.56
CA ASP A 156 11.33 21.43 -6.48
C ASP A 156 10.52 21.22 -7.76
N PHE A 157 10.01 22.30 -8.36
CA PHE A 157 9.35 22.22 -9.67
C PHE A 157 10.30 21.73 -10.77
N ASN A 158 11.57 22.16 -10.74
CA ASN A 158 12.59 21.67 -11.65
C ASN A 158 12.88 20.18 -11.46
N LYS A 159 12.97 19.69 -10.22
CA LYS A 159 13.12 18.24 -9.94
C LYS A 159 11.92 17.45 -10.48
N VAL A 160 10.70 17.95 -10.31
CA VAL A 160 9.49 17.32 -10.87
C VAL A 160 9.56 17.28 -12.41
N LYS A 161 9.94 18.38 -13.07
CA LYS A 161 10.14 18.41 -14.53
C LYS A 161 11.17 17.37 -14.99
N GLN A 162 12.30 17.26 -14.29
CA GLN A 162 13.31 16.25 -14.57
C GLN A 162 12.76 14.83 -14.43
N LEU A 163 11.94 14.58 -13.40
CA LEU A 163 11.29 13.28 -13.18
C LEU A 163 10.41 12.89 -14.39
N PHE A 164 9.68 13.83 -14.97
CA PHE A 164 8.83 13.58 -16.14
C PHE A 164 9.50 13.82 -17.50
N LYS A 165 10.79 14.18 -17.53
CA LYS A 165 11.50 14.64 -18.76
C LYS A 165 10.72 15.74 -19.50
N LEU A 166 10.05 16.63 -18.78
CA LEU A 166 9.30 17.75 -19.37
C LEU A 166 10.22 18.88 -19.85
N ASN A 167 11.51 18.61 -20.04
CA ASN A 167 12.37 19.55 -20.76
C ASN A 167 11.93 19.52 -22.22
N SER A 168 11.19 20.55 -22.61
CA SER A 168 11.12 20.97 -23.99
C SER A 168 12.56 21.15 -24.48
N ASN A 169 12.93 20.45 -25.54
CA ASN A 169 13.93 20.95 -26.46
C ASN A 169 13.41 22.30 -26.99
N THR A 170 13.68 23.38 -26.27
CA THR A 170 13.80 24.70 -26.85
C THR A 170 15.28 24.94 -26.91
N ASP A 171 15.89 24.42 -27.98
CA ASP A 171 17.13 24.87 -28.60
C ASP A 171 17.31 23.99 -29.84
N ASN A 172 16.74 24.48 -30.96
CA ASN A 172 17.20 24.34 -32.34
C ASN A 172 16.27 25.15 -33.25
#